data_AF-A0A0X3XJ33-F1
#
_entry.id   AF-A0A0X3XJ33-F1
#
_cell.length_a   1.000
_cell.length_b   1.000
_cell.length_c   1.000
_cell.angle_alpha   90.00
_cell.angle_beta   90.00
_cell.angle_gamma   90.00
#
_symmetry.space_group_name_H-M   'P 1'
#
loop_
_entity.id
_entity.type
_entity.pdbx_description
1 polymer ?
#
loop_
_entity_poly.entity_id
_entity_poly.type
_entity_poly.pdbx_seq_one_letter_code
_entity_poly.pdbx_strand_id
1 'polypeptide(L)'
;MRHREVRRDVYVRFLNQLLDAHHFIDQLWMEPLPSPVEPALRQLTEHVDQLWKTMHIIELEGPPDVAEVARSMAGLAYEEWDALKEYLEGSHGGEELHIRASGDWAQFVRRRAEKKEQLVERARRAVGGHLTAPD
;
A
#
# COMPACT_ATOMS: atom_id res chain seq x y z
N MET A 1 -19.88 -13.52 -15.78
CA MET A 1 -19.41 -12.14 -16.09
C MET A 1 -19.48 -11.24 -14.86
N ARG A 2 -20.64 -11.07 -14.21
CA ARG A 2 -20.82 -10.22 -13.02
C ARG A 2 -19.77 -10.38 -11.90
N HIS A 3 -19.46 -11.61 -11.46
CA HIS A 3 -18.44 -11.82 -10.42
C HIS A 3 -17.01 -11.44 -10.87
N ARG A 4 -16.69 -11.54 -12.16
CA ARG A 4 -15.38 -11.16 -12.69
C ARG A 4 -15.22 -9.64 -12.71
N GLU A 5 -16.28 -8.92 -13.07
CA GLU A 5 -16.33 -7.45 -13.05
C GLU A 5 -16.20 -6.92 -11.63
N VAL A 6 -16.98 -7.47 -10.68
CA VAL A 6 -16.89 -7.10 -9.26
C VAL A 6 -15.48 -7.35 -8.70
N ARG A 7 -14.85 -8.49 -9.01
CA ARG A 7 -13.46 -8.74 -8.58
C ARG A 7 -12.47 -7.74 -9.18
N ARG A 8 -12.62 -7.41 -10.46
CA ARG A 8 -11.79 -6.40 -11.12
C ARG A 8 -11.92 -5.05 -10.42
N ASP A 9 -13.14 -4.63 -10.12
CA ASP A 9 -13.40 -3.35 -9.46
C ASP A 9 -12.80 -3.30 -8.06
N VAL A 10 -12.90 -4.40 -7.30
CA VAL A 10 -12.26 -4.53 -5.97
C VAL A 10 -10.73 -4.45 -6.09
N TYR A 11 -10.12 -5.12 -7.07
CA TYR A 11 -8.66 -5.06 -7.26
C TYR A 11 -8.18 -3.68 -7.67
N VAL A 12 -8.91 -3.02 -8.58
CA VAL A 12 -8.60 -1.63 -8.98
C VAL A 12 -8.75 -0.68 -7.80
N ARG A 13 -9.82 -0.83 -7.01
CA ARG A 13 -10.02 -0.03 -5.79
C ARG A 13 -8.87 -0.21 -4.80
N PHE A 14 -8.48 -1.45 -4.53
CA PHE A 14 -7.36 -1.75 -3.64
C PHE A 14 -6.04 -1.15 -4.15
N LEU A 15 -5.77 -1.27 -5.45
CA LEU A 15 -4.57 -0.68 -6.07
C LEU A 15 -4.56 0.84 -5.97
N ASN A 16 -5.69 1.50 -6.18
CA ASN A 16 -5.78 2.96 -6.05
C ASN A 16 -5.53 3.39 -4.59
N GLN A 17 -6.19 2.74 -3.63
CA GLN A 17 -5.96 3.01 -2.20
C GLN A 17 -4.50 2.78 -1.79
N LEU A 18 -3.85 1.78 -2.38
CA LEU A 18 -2.45 1.50 -2.15
C LEU A 18 -1.54 2.59 -2.71
N LEU A 19 -1.84 3.09 -3.92
CA LEU A 19 -1.10 4.20 -4.51
C LEU A 19 -1.27 5.48 -3.69
N ASP A 20 -2.48 5.78 -3.23
CA ASP A 20 -2.76 6.94 -2.39
C ASP A 20 -2.00 6.83 -1.06
N ALA A 21 -2.06 5.66 -0.40
CA ALA A 21 -1.34 5.42 0.85
C ALA A 21 0.19 5.53 0.67
N HIS A 22 0.74 4.91 -0.38
CA HIS A 22 2.17 5.00 -0.67
C HIS A 22 2.61 6.43 -1.01
N HIS A 23 1.80 7.18 -1.76
CA HIS A 23 2.09 8.56 -2.06
C HIS A 23 2.17 9.40 -0.79
N PHE A 24 1.20 9.23 0.11
CA PHE A 24 1.20 9.93 1.40
C PHE A 24 2.40 9.51 2.28
N ILE A 25 2.70 8.22 2.34
CA ILE A 25 3.90 7.68 3.02
C ILE A 25 5.18 8.31 2.46
N ASP A 26 5.32 8.37 1.14
CA ASP A 26 6.48 8.96 0.48
C ASP A 26 6.63 10.45 0.80
N GLN A 27 5.52 11.19 0.87
CA GLN A 27 5.54 12.58 1.33
C GLN A 27 6.08 12.69 2.76
N LEU A 28 5.64 11.83 3.69
CA LEU A 28 6.16 11.85 5.06
C LEU A 28 7.65 11.49 5.17
N TRP A 29 8.16 10.66 4.25
CA TRP A 29 9.58 10.34 4.18
C TRP A 29 10.43 11.47 3.60
N MET A 30 9.94 12.11 2.53
CA MET A 30 10.72 13.02 1.71
C MET A 30 10.55 14.48 2.06
N GLU A 31 9.40 14.88 2.62
CA GLU A 31 9.13 16.28 2.94
C GLU A 31 9.51 16.59 4.40
N PRO A 32 9.81 17.87 4.71
CA PRO A 32 9.97 18.30 6.08
C PRO A 32 8.76 17.93 6.94
N LEU A 33 9.02 17.49 8.16
CA LEU A 33 7.97 16.98 9.04
C LEU A 33 6.88 18.03 9.28
N PRO A 34 5.59 17.65 9.16
CA PRO A 34 4.50 18.55 9.47
C PRO A 34 4.54 18.89 10.96
N SER A 35 4.32 20.16 11.29
CA SER A 35 4.17 20.63 12.67
C SER A 35 2.83 21.35 12.79
N PRO A 36 1.83 20.79 13.52
CA PRO A 36 1.87 19.59 14.35
C PRO A 36 1.86 18.26 13.55
N VAL A 37 2.36 17.18 14.16
CA VAL A 37 2.53 15.85 13.55
C VAL A 37 1.25 15.01 13.62
N GLU A 38 0.42 15.22 14.65
CA GLU A 38 -0.77 14.42 14.95
C GLU A 38 -1.78 14.32 13.80
N PRO A 39 -2.06 15.40 13.02
CA PRO A 39 -2.94 15.29 11.86
C PRO A 39 -2.39 14.33 10.79
N ALA A 40 -1.07 14.34 10.56
CA ALA A 40 -0.44 13.46 9.59
C ALA A 40 -0.48 12.00 10.03
N LEU A 41 -0.24 11.72 11.33
CA LEU A 41 -0.38 10.38 11.90
C LEU A 41 -1.81 9.85 11.79
N ARG A 42 -2.81 10.71 12.02
CA ARG A 42 -4.22 10.33 11.84
C ARG A 42 -4.53 9.97 10.39
N GLN A 43 -4.11 10.80 9.44
CA GLN A 43 -4.30 10.51 8.01
C GLN A 43 -3.58 9.23 7.59
N LEU A 44 -2.36 9.00 8.07
CA LEU A 44 -1.62 7.76 7.79
C LEU A 44 -2.38 6.53 8.31
N THR A 45 -2.92 6.63 9.52
CA THR A 45 -3.73 5.57 10.14
C THR A 45 -4.99 5.30 9.31
N GLU A 46 -5.68 6.35 8.85
CA GLU A 46 -6.84 6.22 7.97
C GLU A 46 -6.51 5.52 6.65
N HIS A 47 -5.39 5.85 6.01
CA HIS A 47 -4.94 5.17 4.79
C HIS A 47 -4.70 3.67 5.01
N VAL A 48 -3.99 3.30 6.08
CA VAL A 48 -3.72 1.89 6.41
C VAL A 48 -5.01 1.13 6.74
N ASP A 49 -5.92 1.73 7.51
CA ASP A 49 -7.22 1.12 7.84
C ASP A 49 -8.08 0.87 6.58
N GLN A 50 -8.06 1.78 5.61
CA GLN A 50 -8.79 1.60 4.34
C GLN A 50 -8.21 0.47 3.50
N LEU A 51 -6.89 0.26 3.55
CA LEU A 51 -6.24 -0.89 2.91
C LEU A 51 -6.71 -2.20 3.54
N TRP A 52 -6.69 -2.31 4.88
CA TRP A 52 -7.15 -3.51 5.58
C TRP A 52 -8.60 -3.85 5.25
N LYS A 53 -9.50 -2.85 5.26
CA LYS A 53 -10.91 -3.04 4.90
C LYS A 53 -11.10 -3.64 3.51
N THR A 54 -10.34 -3.15 2.53
CA THR A 54 -10.49 -3.60 1.14
C THR A 54 -9.75 -4.91 0.90
N MET A 55 -8.64 -5.13 1.58
CA MET A 55 -7.91 -6.40 1.60
C MET A 55 -8.80 -7.55 2.08
N HIS A 56 -9.58 -7.36 3.15
CA HIS A 56 -10.53 -8.38 3.62
C HIS A 56 -11.61 -8.75 2.58
N ILE A 57 -11.99 -7.83 1.69
CA ILE A 57 -12.89 -8.13 0.57
C ILE A 57 -12.17 -9.02 -0.45
N ILE A 58 -10.89 -8.76 -0.72
CA ILE A 58 -10.07 -9.61 -1.59
C ILE A 58 -9.87 -11.00 -0.98
N GLU A 59 -9.69 -11.11 0.34
CA GLU A 59 -9.60 -12.41 1.02
C GLU A 59 -10.87 -13.24 0.90
N LEU A 60 -12.04 -12.58 0.92
CA LEU A 60 -13.33 -13.25 0.84
C LEU A 60 -13.66 -13.70 -0.59
N GLU A 61 -13.41 -12.84 -1.58
CA GLU A 61 -13.92 -13.00 -2.95
C GLU A 61 -12.83 -13.39 -3.97
N GLY A 62 -11.57 -13.16 -3.63
CA GLY A 62 -10.43 -13.33 -4.51
C GLY A 62 -9.81 -14.73 -4.45
N PRO A 63 -9.04 -15.11 -5.48
CA PRO A 63 -8.19 -16.29 -5.42
C PRO A 63 -7.17 -16.18 -4.26
N PRO A 64 -6.80 -17.31 -3.63
CA PRO A 64 -5.87 -17.31 -2.50
C PRO A 64 -4.52 -16.66 -2.78
N ASP A 65 -4.00 -16.78 -4.00
CA ASP A 65 -2.72 -16.21 -4.40
C ASP A 65 -2.75 -14.67 -4.50
N VAL A 66 -3.88 -14.09 -4.91
CA VAL A 66 -4.10 -12.63 -4.92
C VAL A 66 -4.32 -12.12 -3.49
N ALA A 67 -5.11 -12.83 -2.69
CA ALA A 67 -5.37 -12.49 -1.29
C ALA A 67 -4.09 -12.49 -0.45
N GLU A 68 -3.22 -13.48 -0.63
CA GLU A 68 -1.92 -13.56 0.04
C GLU A 68 -1.06 -12.31 -0.22
N VAL A 69 -0.95 -11.88 -1.48
CA VAL A 69 -0.14 -10.69 -1.81
C VAL A 69 -0.82 -9.42 -1.33
N ALA A 70 -2.15 -9.30 -1.45
CA ALA A 70 -2.88 -8.15 -0.93
C ALA A 70 -2.69 -8.00 0.59
N ARG A 71 -2.75 -9.11 1.34
CA ARG A 71 -2.44 -9.13 2.78
C ARG A 71 -1.00 -8.73 3.03
N SER A 72 -0.06 -9.25 2.26
CA SER A 72 1.36 -8.91 2.42
C SER A 72 1.65 -7.43 2.12
N MET A 73 0.91 -6.81 1.20
CA MET A 73 0.97 -5.38 0.92
C MET A 73 0.38 -4.54 2.05
N ALA A 74 -0.80 -4.91 2.57
CA ALA A 74 -1.39 -4.22 3.71
C ALA A 74 -0.50 -4.33 4.97
N GLY A 75 0.11 -5.50 5.18
CA GLY A 75 1.11 -5.71 6.23
C GLY A 75 2.35 -4.83 6.06
N LEU A 76 2.89 -4.71 4.84
CA LEU A 76 4.01 -3.82 4.57
C LEU A 76 3.67 -2.34 4.84
N ALA A 77 2.48 -1.90 4.43
CA ALA A 77 2.01 -0.54 4.71
C ALA A 77 1.85 -0.27 6.22
N TYR A 78 1.44 -1.29 6.98
CA TYR A 78 1.38 -1.22 8.44
C TYR A 78 2.77 -1.17 9.09
N GLU A 79 3.72 -2.00 8.65
CA GLU A 79 5.12 -1.95 9.10
C GLU A 79 5.73 -0.55 8.84
N GLU A 80 5.46 0.04 7.67
CA GLU A 80 5.95 1.38 7.33
C GLU A 80 5.25 2.47 8.13
N TRP A 81 3.95 2.33 8.44
CA TRP A 81 3.24 3.21 9.37
C TRP A 81 3.84 3.17 10.78
N ASP A 82 4.16 1.99 11.30
CA ASP A 82 4.71 1.82 12.64
C ASP A 82 6.09 2.49 12.74
N ALA A 83 6.96 2.23 11.75
CA ALA A 83 8.26 2.88 11.65
C ALA A 83 8.13 4.41 11.54
N LEU A 84 7.27 4.92 10.64
CA LEU A 84 7.04 6.36 10.50
C LEU A 84 6.54 6.97 11.80
N LYS A 85 5.63 6.30 12.51
CA LYS A 85 5.13 6.77 13.80
C LYS A 85 6.26 6.92 14.82
N GLU A 86 7.11 5.91 14.97
CA GLU A 86 8.28 5.98 15.86
C GLU A 86 9.22 7.13 15.50
N TYR A 87 9.52 7.30 14.20
CA TYR A 87 10.36 8.40 13.73
C TYR A 87 9.75 9.77 13.97
N LEU A 88 8.44 9.90 13.76
CA LEU A 88 7.68 11.14 13.92
C LEU A 88 7.57 11.55 15.41
N GLU A 89 7.28 10.60 16.30
CA GLU A 89 7.20 10.85 17.75
C GLU A 89 8.59 11.14 18.36
N GLY A 90 9.66 10.57 17.78
CA GLY A 90 11.04 10.76 18.22
C GLY A 90 11.81 11.92 17.55
N SER A 91 11.18 12.70 16.66
CA SER A 91 11.85 13.76 15.90
C SER A 91 11.52 15.17 16.39
N HIS A 92 12.57 16.00 16.51
CA HIS A 92 12.48 17.44 16.77
C HIS A 92 13.16 18.22 15.64
N GLY A 93 12.52 18.25 14.47
CA GLY A 93 12.84 19.14 13.35
C GLY A 93 14.13 18.86 12.56
N GLY A 94 14.21 19.49 11.38
CA GLY A 94 15.44 19.80 10.65
C GLY A 94 15.78 18.97 9.43
N GLU A 95 15.67 17.64 9.50
CA GLU A 95 16.16 16.74 8.45
C GLU A 95 15.04 15.79 7.98
N GLU A 96 14.96 15.58 6.66
CA GLU A 96 13.99 14.68 6.03
C GLU A 96 14.24 13.23 6.47
N LEU A 97 13.17 12.49 6.78
CA LEU A 97 13.30 11.16 7.38
C LEU A 97 14.03 10.17 6.46
N HIS A 98 13.88 10.31 5.14
CA HIS A 98 14.56 9.44 4.18
C HIS A 98 16.09 9.60 4.20
N ILE A 99 16.61 10.74 4.67
CA ILE A 99 18.05 10.96 4.84
C ILE A 99 18.50 10.29 6.15
N ARG A 100 17.78 10.60 7.25
CA ARG A 100 18.08 10.11 8.59
C ARG A 100 17.96 8.59 8.74
N ALA A 101 16.96 7.99 8.10
CA ALA A 101 16.66 6.56 8.14
C ALA A 101 16.70 5.95 6.72
N SER A 102 17.70 6.34 5.93
CA SER A 102 17.87 5.92 4.53
C SER A 102 17.88 4.41 4.31
N GLY A 103 18.37 3.63 5.27
CA GLY A 103 18.35 2.17 5.22
C GLY A 103 16.94 1.59 5.22
N ASP A 104 16.11 2.03 6.17
CA ASP A 104 14.73 1.57 6.31
C ASP A 104 13.89 2.04 5.12
N TRP A 105 14.02 3.32 4.74
CA TRP A 105 13.33 3.88 3.59
C TRP A 105 13.64 3.11 2.29
N ALA A 106 14.93 2.85 2.00
CA ALA A 106 15.33 2.08 0.81
C ALA A 106 14.79 0.64 0.85
N GLN A 107 14.73 0.02 2.04
CA GLN A 107 14.15 -1.30 2.21
C GLN A 107 12.64 -1.30 1.93
N PHE A 108 11.91 -0.31 2.45
CA PHE A 108 10.47 -0.17 2.19
C PHE A 108 10.19 0.07 0.71
N VAL A 109 10.88 1.01 0.06
CA VAL A 109 10.74 1.29 -1.38
C VAL A 109 10.96 0.03 -2.22
N ARG A 110 12.03 -0.73 -1.95
CA ARG A 110 12.32 -1.98 -2.67
C ARG A 110 11.21 -3.02 -2.47
N ARG A 111 10.78 -3.25 -1.22
CA ARG A 111 9.74 -4.23 -0.89
C ARG A 111 8.39 -3.83 -1.49
N ARG A 112 8.06 -2.53 -1.52
CA ARG A 112 6.85 -1.98 -2.16
C ARG A 112 6.85 -2.28 -3.65
N ALA A 113 7.96 -2.03 -4.34
CA ALA A 113 8.10 -2.29 -5.77
C ALA A 113 7.90 -3.78 -6.11
N GLU A 114 8.62 -4.67 -5.41
CA GLU A 114 8.55 -6.12 -5.61
C GLU A 114 7.13 -6.66 -5.41
N LYS A 115 6.48 -6.31 -4.30
CA LYS A 115 5.15 -6.83 -4.00
C LYS A 115 4.06 -6.21 -4.88
N LYS A 116 4.20 -4.95 -5.30
CA LYS A 116 3.27 -4.33 -6.27
C LYS A 116 3.30 -5.07 -7.60
N GLU A 117 4.48 -5.45 -8.08
CA GLU A 117 4.63 -6.24 -9.30
C GLU A 117 3.93 -7.60 -9.16
N GLN A 118 4.19 -8.32 -8.05
CA GLN A 118 3.54 -9.59 -7.74
C GLN A 118 2.01 -9.46 -7.70
N LEU A 119 1.49 -8.39 -7.07
CA LEU A 119 0.06 -8.16 -6.96
C LEU A 119 -0.57 -7.95 -8.32
N VAL A 120 0.02 -7.08 -9.15
CA VAL A 120 -0.48 -6.77 -10.49
C VAL A 120 -0.46 -8.02 -11.37
N GLU A 121 0.61 -8.80 -11.31
CA GLU A 121 0.74 -10.03 -12.11
C GLU A 121 -0.33 -11.06 -11.72
N ARG A 122 -0.48 -11.36 -10.42
CA ARG A 122 -1.47 -12.33 -9.92
C ARG A 122 -2.90 -11.85 -10.18
N ALA A 123 -3.19 -10.58 -9.89
CA ALA A 123 -4.50 -9.99 -10.16
C ALA A 123 -4.83 -10.05 -11.66
N ARG A 124 -3.86 -9.75 -12.54
CA ARG A 124 -4.02 -9.84 -14.00
C ARG A 124 -4.38 -11.27 -14.43
N ARG A 125 -3.66 -12.28 -13.94
CA ARG A 125 -3.97 -13.70 -14.24
C ARG A 125 -5.37 -14.07 -13.74
N ALA A 126 -5.72 -13.69 -12.52
CA ALA A 126 -7.01 -13.97 -11.89
C ALA A 126 -8.21 -13.36 -12.62
N VAL A 127 -8.07 -12.16 -13.19
CA VAL A 127 -9.13 -11.53 -14.00
C VAL A 127 -9.07 -11.94 -15.47
N GLY A 128 -8.26 -12.94 -15.84
CA GLY A 128 -8.14 -13.44 -17.22
C GLY A 128 -7.51 -12.40 -18.15
N GLY A 129 -6.45 -11.75 -17.71
CA GLY A 129 -5.70 -10.74 -18.47
C GLY A 129 -4.88 -11.35 -19.61
N HIS A 130 -5.57 -12.01 -20.54
CA HIS A 130 -5.55 -11.79 -21.97
C HIS A 130 -7.02 -11.84 -22.38
N LEU A 131 -7.57 -10.73 -22.88
CA LEU A 131 -8.63 -10.86 -23.88
C LEU A 131 -7.92 -11.54 -25.05
N THR A 132 -7.94 -12.88 -25.10
CA THR A 132 -7.71 -13.55 -26.37
C THR A 132 -8.65 -12.88 -27.36
N ALA A 133 -8.09 -12.32 -28.42
CA ALA A 133 -8.86 -11.71 -29.50
C ALA A 133 -10.01 -12.66 -29.86
N PRO A 134 -11.22 -12.15 -30.16
CA PRO A 134 -12.26 -13.01 -30.68
C PRO A 134 -11.72 -13.65 -31.96
N ASP A 135 -11.67 -14.98 -31.97
CA ASP A 135 -11.57 -15.77 -33.21
C ASP A 135 -12.78 -15.48 -34.11
#